data_AF-A0A1S9DRJ2-F1
#
_entry.id   AF-A0A1S9DRJ2-F1
#
_cell.length_a   1.000
_cell.length_b   1.000
_cell.length_c   1.000
_cell.angle_alpha   90.00
_cell.angle_beta   90.00
_cell.angle_gamma   90.00
#
_symmetry.space_group_name_H-M   'P 1'
#
loop_
_entity.id
_entity.type
_entity.pdbx_description
1 polymer ?
#
loop_
_entity_poly.entity_id
_entity_poly.type
_entity_poly.pdbx_seq_one_letter_code
_entity_poly.pdbx_strand_id
1 'polypeptide(L)'
;MASQSTAPEAAAAAVKSESTNNNASQGRPGRFSRPNYRQIHRFPLPLSVHPLPPLIPHNPLSIVSVLLSYLTYLIAPPHDEVYSAYFDSETSSVHVTDAKAIRALWEMGFFGKGSLSRSEPSWMEREKKRRGLLGGVTSEEVTRQRRTERRELKLERARMEKLAIEQRLMAEAAARKAGDTSIDQSALPPSADGVTSSIPPATEKFSLRKAREAKLSESQRPVAQTEGADTPNAPDISPSNGSKTVRFSSVVQAKELVSDSSVVRAPDSAVDEQGTEDEPSLKNEEHLQLSNEEAFFLVYGLGALQIVDGKRNAVLSPPSLLSRFCQHSYCPPRGLSSNLEPDDPFMISYIVYHHFRSLGWVVRSGVKFGVDYLLYNRGPVFSHAEFAVVIIPSFEHPYWSETEERKAHCARKQARSWWWLHCVNRVQAQVKKSLVVCYVDVPPPLFGEANAPSEDIGALLARYTVREMLIRRWVPNRTRD
;
A
#
# COMPACT_ATOMS: atom_id res chain seq x y z
N MET A 1 26.69 75.55 -25.60
CA MET A 1 28.11 75.28 -25.29
C MET A 1 28.36 73.84 -25.71
N ALA A 2 28.71 73.67 -26.99
CA ALA A 2 30.08 73.38 -27.46
C ALA A 2 30.37 71.88 -27.30
N SER A 3 30.80 71.10 -28.30
CA SER A 3 31.13 71.29 -29.71
C SER A 3 31.61 69.91 -30.20
N GLN A 4 31.19 69.48 -31.40
CA GLN A 4 32.00 68.96 -32.53
C GLN A 4 33.24 68.08 -32.20
N SER A 5 33.60 66.99 -32.91
CA SER A 5 33.54 66.76 -34.35
C SER A 5 33.93 65.31 -34.73
N THR A 6 33.45 64.89 -35.92
CA THR A 6 34.13 64.16 -37.03
C THR A 6 34.62 62.69 -36.91
N ALA A 7 34.11 61.89 -37.87
CA ALA A 7 34.47 60.55 -38.37
C ALA A 7 35.78 60.56 -39.21
N PRO A 8 36.16 59.54 -40.04
CA PRO A 8 35.66 58.16 -40.27
C PRO A 8 36.81 57.09 -40.38
N GLU A 9 36.51 55.90 -40.93
CA GLU A 9 37.37 55.03 -41.78
C GLU A 9 37.48 53.55 -41.35
N ALA A 10 37.39 52.69 -42.37
CA ALA A 10 37.23 51.24 -42.31
C ALA A 10 38.57 50.51 -42.46
N ALA A 11 38.74 49.33 -41.83
CA ALA A 11 39.60 48.27 -42.34
C ALA A 11 39.35 46.90 -41.67
N ALA A 12 39.62 45.87 -42.46
CA ALA A 12 39.29 44.46 -42.37
C ALA A 12 39.92 43.60 -41.24
N ALA A 13 39.23 42.49 -40.97
CA ALA A 13 39.71 41.12 -40.73
C ALA A 13 40.52 40.78 -39.46
N ALA A 14 39.92 39.93 -38.61
CA ALA A 14 40.58 38.73 -38.08
C ALA A 14 39.55 37.74 -37.52
N VAL A 15 39.41 36.60 -38.21
CA VAL A 15 38.69 35.40 -37.77
C VAL A 15 39.42 34.82 -36.54
N LYS A 16 38.70 34.63 -35.43
CA LYS A 16 39.11 33.71 -34.37
C LYS A 16 37.99 32.70 -34.11
N SER A 17 38.26 31.48 -34.53
CA SER A 17 37.54 30.27 -34.20
C SER A 17 37.72 29.94 -32.72
N GLU A 18 36.66 30.06 -31.93
CA GLU A 18 36.59 29.42 -30.62
C GLU A 18 35.66 28.21 -30.69
N SER A 19 36.30 27.04 -30.69
CA SER A 19 35.69 25.73 -30.49
C SER A 19 35.26 25.59 -29.02
N THR A 20 34.00 25.91 -28.71
CA THR A 20 33.41 25.57 -27.42
C THR A 20 32.69 24.23 -27.48
N ASN A 21 33.27 23.28 -26.74
CA ASN A 21 32.79 21.92 -26.46
C ASN A 21 31.28 21.82 -26.24
N ASN A 22 30.58 21.17 -27.19
CA ASN A 22 29.24 20.63 -26.99
C ASN A 22 29.30 19.32 -26.17
N ASN A 23 29.65 19.43 -24.88
CA ASN A 23 29.30 18.38 -23.92
C ASN A 23 27.84 18.58 -23.52
N ALA A 24 26.94 18.15 -24.39
CA ALA A 24 25.53 17.98 -24.06
C ALA A 24 25.42 16.91 -22.96
N SER A 25 25.42 17.35 -21.70
CA SER A 25 25.02 16.50 -20.58
C SER A 25 23.62 16.00 -20.92
N GLN A 26 23.48 14.71 -21.20
CA GLN A 26 22.17 14.10 -21.41
C GLN A 26 21.32 14.41 -20.18
N GLY A 27 20.39 15.36 -20.35
CA GLY A 27 19.49 15.79 -19.32
C GLY A 27 18.73 14.57 -18.84
N ARG A 28 18.76 14.32 -17.52
CA ARG A 28 17.95 13.26 -16.92
C ARG A 28 16.52 13.43 -17.43
N PRO A 29 15.85 12.36 -17.89
CA PRO A 29 14.50 12.45 -18.40
C PRO A 29 13.63 13.17 -17.36
N GLY A 30 12.94 14.23 -17.80
CA GLY A 30 12.11 15.06 -16.96
C GLY A 30 11.17 14.19 -16.16
N ARG A 31 11.17 14.33 -14.82
CA ARG A 31 10.18 13.65 -13.99
C ARG A 31 8.80 14.13 -14.43
N PHE A 32 7.96 13.21 -14.88
CA PHE A 32 6.54 13.49 -15.10
C PHE A 32 5.96 14.18 -13.86
N SER A 33 5.28 15.31 -14.09
CA SER A 33 4.60 16.02 -13.02
C SER A 33 3.54 15.10 -12.42
N ARG A 34 3.53 14.98 -11.09
CA ARG A 34 2.50 14.17 -10.42
C ARG A 34 1.14 14.84 -10.61
N PRO A 35 0.05 14.05 -10.73
CA PRO A 35 -1.29 14.60 -10.69
C PRO A 35 -1.48 15.44 -9.42
N ASN A 36 -2.27 16.50 -9.52
CA ASN A 36 -2.59 17.33 -8.37
C ASN A 36 -3.60 16.61 -7.47
N TYR A 37 -3.10 15.78 -6.54
CA TYR A 37 -3.94 14.99 -5.64
C TYR A 37 -4.88 15.83 -4.77
N ARG A 38 -4.55 17.09 -4.49
CA ARG A 38 -5.44 17.99 -3.73
C ARG A 38 -6.71 18.34 -4.50
N GLN A 39 -6.64 18.35 -5.83
CA GLN A 39 -7.78 18.60 -6.68
C GLN A 39 -8.63 17.35 -6.88
N ILE A 40 -7.99 16.18 -7.05
CA ILE A 40 -8.65 14.89 -7.20
C ILE A 40 -9.42 14.53 -5.91
N HIS A 41 -8.74 14.57 -4.76
CA HIS A 41 -9.35 14.29 -3.46
C HIS A 41 -9.79 15.57 -2.76
N ARG A 42 -10.50 16.44 -3.50
CA ARG A 42 -11.03 17.68 -2.94
C ARG A 42 -12.12 17.41 -1.90
N PHE A 43 -12.98 16.43 -2.18
CA PHE A 43 -14.12 16.09 -1.33
C PHE A 43 -13.78 14.87 -0.46
N PRO A 44 -13.96 14.94 0.87
CA PRO A 44 -13.61 13.83 1.77
C PRO A 44 -14.68 12.73 1.82
N LEU A 45 -15.90 13.02 1.37
CA LEU A 45 -17.05 12.12 1.36
C LEU A 45 -17.77 12.23 0.01
N PRO A 46 -18.42 11.15 -0.46
CA PRO A 46 -19.16 11.13 -1.72
C PRO A 46 -20.52 11.83 -1.57
N LEU A 47 -20.48 13.11 -1.20
CA LEU A 47 -21.67 13.95 -1.01
C LEU A 47 -21.51 15.24 -1.82
N SER A 48 -22.59 15.68 -2.46
CA SER A 48 -22.63 16.93 -3.19
C SER A 48 -22.89 18.10 -2.24
N VAL A 49 -21.82 18.73 -1.74
CA VAL A 49 -21.97 19.92 -0.88
C VAL A 49 -22.02 21.18 -1.73
N HIS A 50 -23.17 21.85 -1.73
CA HIS A 50 -23.36 23.15 -2.36
C HIS A 50 -23.10 24.27 -1.34
N PRO A 51 -21.98 25.01 -1.43
CA PRO A 51 -21.66 26.04 -0.44
C PRO A 51 -22.65 27.20 -0.55
N LEU A 52 -23.24 27.60 0.59
CA LEU A 52 -24.04 28.80 0.66
C LEU A 52 -23.16 30.06 0.52
N PRO A 53 -23.66 31.13 -0.14
CA PRO A 53 -22.98 32.42 -0.14
C PRO A 53 -22.73 32.91 1.29
N PRO A 54 -21.63 33.67 1.54
CA PRO A 54 -21.37 34.21 2.86
C PRO A 54 -22.47 35.18 3.27
N LEU A 55 -23.08 34.94 4.44
CA LEU A 55 -24.08 35.82 5.03
C LEU A 55 -23.41 37.00 5.73
N ILE A 56 -23.53 38.19 5.16
CA ILE A 56 -23.06 39.46 5.71
C ILE A 56 -24.31 40.21 6.18
N PRO A 57 -24.61 40.23 7.49
CA PRO A 57 -25.90 40.70 8.00
C PRO A 57 -26.19 42.18 7.72
N HIS A 58 -25.15 42.99 7.51
CA HIS A 58 -25.29 44.41 7.18
C HIS A 58 -25.54 44.68 5.69
N ASN A 59 -25.39 43.67 4.83
CA ASN A 59 -25.58 43.83 3.39
C ASN A 59 -26.90 43.15 2.96
N PRO A 60 -27.94 43.91 2.57
CA PRO A 60 -29.21 43.33 2.16
C PRO A 60 -29.07 42.44 0.91
N LEU A 61 -28.10 42.71 0.02
CA LEU A 61 -27.85 41.87 -1.15
C LEU A 61 -27.31 40.49 -0.75
N SER A 62 -26.54 40.41 0.33
CA SER A 62 -26.07 39.12 0.86
C SER A 62 -27.24 38.30 1.41
N ILE A 63 -28.17 38.92 2.14
CA ILE A 63 -29.39 38.27 2.63
C ILE A 63 -30.23 37.77 1.46
N VAL A 64 -30.45 38.61 0.43
CA VAL A 64 -31.17 38.23 -0.79
C VAL A 64 -30.49 37.06 -1.50
N SER A 65 -29.15 37.04 -1.59
CA SER A 65 -28.41 35.94 -2.23
C SER A 65 -28.57 34.60 -1.50
N VAL A 66 -28.62 34.60 -0.16
CA VAL A 66 -28.85 33.41 0.65
C VAL A 66 -30.30 32.95 0.52
N LEU A 67 -31.27 33.89 0.56
CA LEU A 67 -32.69 33.60 0.36
C LEU A 67 -32.95 33.01 -1.03
N LEU A 68 -32.33 33.57 -2.07
CA LEU A 68 -32.42 33.04 -3.43
C LEU A 68 -31.80 31.65 -3.52
N SER A 69 -30.67 31.40 -2.84
CA SER A 69 -30.04 30.07 -2.80
C SER A 69 -30.95 29.03 -2.13
N TYR A 70 -31.62 29.39 -1.03
CA TYR A 70 -32.65 28.56 -0.38
C TYR A 70 -33.86 28.35 -1.29
N LEU A 71 -34.33 29.40 -1.97
CA LEU A 71 -35.46 29.31 -2.89
C LEU A 71 -35.13 28.38 -4.08
N THR A 72 -33.93 28.47 -4.64
CA THR A 72 -33.49 27.55 -5.70
C THR A 72 -33.40 26.12 -5.20
N TYR A 73 -32.96 25.90 -3.96
CA TYR A 73 -32.94 24.57 -3.34
C TYR A 73 -34.35 23.99 -3.14
N LEU A 74 -35.34 24.82 -2.81
CA LEU A 74 -36.73 24.40 -2.67
C LEU A 74 -37.40 24.08 -4.02
N ILE A 75 -37.07 24.85 -5.07
CA ILE A 75 -37.66 24.67 -6.41
C ILE A 75 -37.01 23.50 -7.15
N ALA A 76 -35.70 23.36 -7.05
CA ALA A 76 -34.90 22.35 -7.72
C ALA A 76 -33.84 21.80 -6.75
N PRO A 77 -34.23 20.86 -5.87
CA PRO A 77 -33.28 20.26 -4.94
C PRO A 77 -32.17 19.55 -5.73
N PRO A 78 -30.90 19.70 -5.34
CA PRO A 78 -29.80 18.99 -5.98
C PRO A 78 -29.98 17.49 -5.78
N HIS A 79 -29.75 16.73 -6.85
CA HIS A 79 -29.78 15.27 -6.78
C HIS A 79 -28.45 14.76 -6.26
N ASP A 80 -28.49 14.01 -5.16
CA ASP A 80 -27.34 13.24 -4.70
C ASP A 80 -27.17 11.98 -5.57
N GLU A 81 -25.95 11.75 -6.05
CA GLU A 81 -25.63 10.54 -6.81
C GLU A 81 -25.56 9.34 -5.86
N VAL A 82 -26.54 8.43 -5.96
CA VAL A 82 -26.51 7.17 -5.24
C VAL A 82 -25.87 6.11 -6.14
N TYR A 83 -24.77 5.54 -5.66
CA TYR A 83 -24.05 4.49 -6.39
C TYR A 83 -24.64 3.11 -6.10
N SER A 84 -24.54 2.17 -7.04
CA SER A 84 -25.00 0.80 -6.87
C SER A 84 -23.83 -0.16 -6.62
N ALA A 85 -24.01 -1.07 -5.66
CA ALA A 85 -23.10 -2.16 -5.35
C ALA A 85 -23.90 -3.45 -5.15
N TYR A 86 -23.23 -4.60 -5.25
CA TYR A 86 -23.82 -5.88 -4.88
C TYR A 86 -23.09 -6.53 -3.71
N PHE A 87 -23.85 -7.20 -2.85
CA PHE A 87 -23.29 -8.03 -1.79
C PHE A 87 -23.03 -9.44 -2.29
N ASP A 88 -21.80 -9.91 -2.15
CA ASP A 88 -21.42 -11.28 -2.43
C ASP A 88 -21.34 -12.10 -1.14
N SER A 89 -22.23 -13.08 -1.02
CA SER A 89 -22.33 -13.97 0.13
C SER A 89 -21.16 -14.94 0.25
N GLU A 90 -20.46 -15.26 -0.85
CA GLU A 90 -19.36 -16.23 -0.84
C GLU A 90 -18.09 -15.59 -0.28
N THR A 91 -17.76 -14.39 -0.75
CA THR A 91 -16.61 -13.62 -0.25
C THR A 91 -16.91 -12.80 1.01
N SER A 92 -18.18 -12.74 1.43
CA SER A 92 -18.64 -11.92 2.57
C SER A 92 -18.21 -10.45 2.44
N SER A 93 -18.33 -9.91 1.23
CA SER A 93 -17.89 -8.55 0.92
C SER A 93 -18.78 -7.87 -0.12
N VAL A 94 -18.69 -6.54 -0.21
CA VAL A 94 -19.52 -5.73 -1.10
C VAL A 94 -18.69 -5.26 -2.28
N HIS A 95 -19.19 -5.47 -3.50
CA HIS A 95 -18.48 -5.19 -4.73
C HIS A 95 -19.17 -4.08 -5.53
N VAL A 96 -18.36 -3.10 -5.97
CA VAL A 96 -18.78 -2.03 -6.88
C VAL A 96 -18.11 -2.29 -8.23
N THR A 97 -18.90 -2.41 -9.29
CA THR A 97 -18.41 -2.71 -10.65
C THR A 97 -18.48 -1.51 -11.60
N ASP A 98 -19.37 -0.55 -11.34
CA ASP A 98 -19.47 0.65 -12.17
C ASP A 98 -18.20 1.51 -12.06
N ALA A 99 -17.59 1.83 -13.21
CA ALA A 99 -16.35 2.59 -13.27
C ALA A 99 -16.50 4.02 -12.69
N LYS A 100 -17.66 4.65 -12.87
CA LYS A 100 -17.93 5.98 -12.31
C LYS A 100 -18.02 5.91 -10.79
N ALA A 101 -18.80 4.96 -10.27
CA ALA A 101 -18.90 4.71 -8.83
C ALA A 101 -17.55 4.36 -8.19
N ILE A 102 -16.74 3.50 -8.82
CA ILE A 102 -15.40 3.13 -8.33
C ILE A 102 -14.52 4.36 -8.16
N ARG A 103 -14.46 5.24 -9.18
CA ARG A 103 -13.68 6.47 -9.12
C ARG A 103 -14.23 7.42 -8.07
N ALA A 104 -15.53 7.66 -8.07
CA ALA A 104 -16.20 8.54 -7.12
C ALA A 104 -15.92 8.14 -5.67
N LEU A 105 -16.14 6.87 -5.30
CA LEU A 105 -15.94 6.38 -3.94
C LEU A 105 -14.46 6.39 -3.52
N TRP A 106 -13.55 6.12 -4.44
CA TRP A 106 -12.11 6.14 -4.13
C TRP A 106 -11.57 7.56 -4.01
N GLU A 107 -11.94 8.45 -4.94
CA GLU A 107 -11.52 9.85 -4.95
C GLU A 107 -12.14 10.61 -3.77
N MET A 108 -13.41 10.33 -3.46
CA MET A 108 -14.18 10.95 -2.38
C MET A 108 -14.16 10.12 -1.10
N GLY A 109 -12.99 9.98 -0.49
CA GLY A 109 -12.86 9.40 0.87
C GLY A 109 -12.15 8.06 0.98
N PHE A 110 -11.51 7.59 -0.11
CA PHE A 110 -10.67 6.38 -0.16
C PHE A 110 -11.39 5.10 0.26
N PHE A 111 -12.68 4.98 -0.10
CA PHE A 111 -13.46 3.80 0.21
C PHE A 111 -13.00 2.59 -0.61
N GLY A 112 -12.94 1.42 0.02
CA GLY A 112 -12.72 0.15 -0.65
C GLY A 112 -11.32 -0.05 -1.22
N LYS A 113 -11.11 -1.18 -1.86
CA LYS A 113 -9.83 -1.57 -2.44
C LYS A 113 -10.07 -2.25 -3.78
N GLY A 114 -9.34 -1.83 -4.81
CA GLY A 114 -9.39 -2.49 -6.11
C GLY A 114 -8.96 -3.95 -5.99
N SER A 115 -9.68 -4.86 -6.64
CA SER A 115 -9.36 -6.29 -6.65
C SER A 115 -8.08 -6.58 -7.44
N LEU A 116 -7.82 -5.79 -8.50
CA LEU A 116 -6.69 -5.99 -9.41
C LEU A 116 -5.62 -4.89 -9.35
N SER A 117 -5.86 -3.81 -8.60
CA SER A 117 -4.91 -2.71 -8.38
C SER A 117 -4.50 -2.58 -6.91
N ARG A 118 -3.30 -2.05 -6.64
CA ARG A 118 -2.75 -2.05 -5.27
C ARG A 118 -3.09 -0.79 -4.49
N SER A 119 -3.24 0.34 -5.18
CA SER A 119 -3.32 1.66 -4.56
C SER A 119 -4.50 2.48 -5.08
N GLU A 120 -4.48 2.78 -6.37
CA GLU A 120 -5.55 3.45 -7.12
C GLU A 120 -6.19 2.45 -8.09
N PRO A 121 -7.51 2.54 -8.36
CA PRO A 121 -8.20 1.67 -9.31
C PRO A 121 -7.77 2.03 -10.75
N SER A 122 -6.62 1.53 -11.18
CA SER A 122 -5.99 1.86 -12.46
C SER A 122 -5.84 0.66 -13.39
N TRP A 123 -6.54 -0.46 -13.13
CA TRP A 123 -6.36 -1.68 -13.91
C TRP A 123 -6.73 -1.47 -15.37
N MET A 124 -7.87 -0.82 -15.65
CA MET A 124 -8.33 -0.56 -17.01
C MET A 124 -7.32 0.31 -17.78
N GLU A 125 -6.78 1.34 -17.15
CA GLU A 125 -5.76 2.22 -17.75
C GLU A 125 -4.45 1.45 -18.04
N ARG A 126 -4.05 0.55 -17.14
CA ARG A 126 -2.89 -0.33 -17.35
C ARG A 126 -3.10 -1.30 -18.50
N GLU A 127 -4.30 -1.84 -18.63
CA GLU A 127 -4.59 -2.84 -19.66
C GLU A 127 -4.71 -2.21 -21.05
N LYS A 128 -5.39 -1.05 -21.16
CA LYS A 128 -5.37 -0.24 -22.39
C LYS A 128 -3.94 0.13 -22.79
N LYS A 129 -3.12 0.53 -21.82
CA LYS A 129 -1.70 0.81 -22.07
C LYS A 129 -0.93 -0.43 -22.54
N ARG A 130 -1.13 -1.60 -21.91
CA ARG A 130 -0.46 -2.85 -22.29
C ARG A 130 -0.75 -3.24 -23.73
N ARG A 131 -1.98 -2.97 -24.19
CA ARG A 131 -2.44 -3.19 -25.56
C ARG A 131 -2.04 -2.07 -26.54
N GLY A 132 -1.26 -1.08 -26.10
CA GLY A 132 -0.81 0.04 -26.94
C GLY A 132 -1.87 1.11 -27.23
N LEU A 133 -3.08 1.00 -26.66
CA LEU A 133 -4.21 1.92 -26.90
C LEU A 133 -4.05 3.28 -26.19
N LEU A 134 -3.17 3.38 -25.19
CA LEU A 134 -2.94 4.61 -24.40
C LEU A 134 -1.45 4.84 -24.18
N GLY A 135 -0.98 6.06 -24.45
CA GLY A 135 0.38 6.52 -24.15
C GLY A 135 0.55 6.99 -22.69
N GLY A 136 1.77 6.90 -22.14
CA GLY A 136 2.13 7.38 -20.78
C GLY A 136 2.62 6.26 -19.83
N VAL A 137 3.09 6.57 -18.62
CA VAL A 137 3.54 5.56 -17.62
C VAL A 137 2.73 5.65 -16.31
N THR A 138 2.11 4.55 -15.91
CA THR A 138 1.33 4.47 -14.67
C THR A 138 2.25 4.41 -13.43
N SER A 139 1.75 4.89 -12.30
CA SER A 139 2.50 4.99 -11.03
C SER A 139 3.03 3.62 -10.55
N GLU A 140 2.24 2.57 -10.72
CA GLU A 140 2.60 1.19 -10.38
C GLU A 140 3.67 0.61 -11.32
N GLU A 141 3.64 0.93 -12.61
CA GLU A 141 4.62 0.47 -13.59
C GLU A 141 6.00 1.09 -13.32
N VAL A 142 6.04 2.40 -13.05
CA VAL A 142 7.27 3.08 -12.59
C VAL A 142 7.82 2.40 -11.33
N THR A 143 6.93 1.99 -10.42
CA THR A 143 7.33 1.30 -9.19
C THR A 143 7.85 -0.10 -9.47
N ARG A 144 7.26 -0.82 -10.45
CA ARG A 144 7.70 -2.15 -10.88
C ARG A 144 9.08 -2.09 -11.52
N GLN A 145 9.31 -1.16 -12.45
CA GLN A 145 10.61 -0.92 -13.08
C GLN A 145 11.69 -0.59 -12.04
N ARG A 146 11.39 0.30 -11.09
CA ARG A 146 12.33 0.59 -9.98
C ARG A 146 12.62 -0.64 -9.11
N ARG A 147 11.69 -1.60 -9.00
CA ARG A 147 11.89 -2.84 -8.24
C ARG A 147 12.72 -3.86 -9.01
N THR A 148 12.55 -3.96 -10.33
CA THR A 148 13.37 -4.83 -11.18
C THR A 148 14.80 -4.32 -11.20
N GLU A 149 15.01 -3.02 -11.43
CA GLU A 149 16.33 -2.38 -11.36
C GLU A 149 17.00 -2.62 -10.00
N ARG A 150 16.27 -2.43 -8.89
CA ARG A 150 16.81 -2.71 -7.54
C ARG A 150 17.14 -4.18 -7.33
N ARG A 151 16.36 -5.09 -7.90
CA ARG A 151 16.61 -6.54 -7.80
C ARG A 151 17.86 -6.92 -8.58
N GLU A 152 18.01 -6.39 -9.79
CA GLU A 152 19.20 -6.56 -10.63
C GLU A 152 20.45 -6.01 -9.91
N LEU A 153 20.37 -4.80 -9.36
CA LEU A 153 21.48 -4.23 -8.58
C LEU A 153 21.84 -5.07 -7.34
N LYS A 154 20.85 -5.66 -6.67
CA LYS A 154 21.11 -6.58 -5.55
C LYS A 154 21.73 -7.89 -6.02
N LEU A 155 21.29 -8.41 -7.17
CA LEU A 155 21.82 -9.64 -7.76
C LEU A 155 23.26 -9.44 -8.23
N GLU A 156 23.55 -8.34 -8.89
CA GLU A 156 24.90 -7.96 -9.32
C GLU A 156 25.83 -7.77 -8.13
N ARG A 157 25.37 -7.08 -7.07
CA ARG A 157 26.13 -6.97 -5.82
C ARG A 157 26.46 -8.34 -5.23
N ALA A 158 25.47 -9.23 -5.14
CA ALA A 158 25.67 -10.58 -4.61
C ALA A 158 26.64 -11.40 -5.48
N ARG A 159 26.61 -11.25 -6.81
CA ARG A 159 27.57 -11.89 -7.72
C ARG A 159 28.99 -11.38 -7.47
N MET A 160 29.17 -10.05 -7.39
CA MET A 160 30.49 -9.46 -7.14
C MET A 160 31.05 -9.84 -5.78
N GLU A 161 30.23 -9.86 -4.73
CA GLU A 161 30.63 -10.33 -3.39
C GLU A 161 31.04 -11.81 -3.43
N LYS A 162 30.30 -12.66 -4.16
CA LYS A 162 30.65 -14.08 -4.33
C LYS A 162 31.99 -14.24 -5.03
N LEU A 163 32.23 -13.53 -6.13
CA LEU A 163 33.51 -13.56 -6.85
C LEU A 163 34.67 -13.08 -5.98
N ALA A 164 34.47 -12.04 -5.17
CA ALA A 164 35.50 -11.54 -4.25
C ALA A 164 35.84 -12.56 -3.15
N ILE A 165 34.83 -13.26 -2.62
CA ILE A 165 35.04 -14.35 -1.65
C ILE A 165 35.80 -15.52 -2.30
N GLU A 166 35.44 -15.89 -3.52
CA GLU A 166 36.09 -16.95 -4.27
C GLU A 166 37.56 -16.64 -4.57
N GLN A 167 37.86 -15.42 -5.02
CA GLN A 167 39.24 -14.94 -5.21
C GLN A 167 40.05 -14.97 -3.91
N ARG A 168 39.45 -14.54 -2.79
CA ARG A 168 40.10 -14.58 -1.48
C ARG A 168 40.40 -16.01 -1.03
N LEU A 169 39.47 -16.93 -1.25
CA LEU A 169 39.64 -18.34 -0.91
C LEU A 169 40.69 -19.03 -1.79
N MET A 170 40.75 -18.69 -3.08
CA MET A 170 41.82 -19.14 -3.98
C MET A 170 43.20 -18.62 -3.54
N ALA A 171 43.30 -17.35 -3.16
CA ALA A 171 44.55 -16.78 -2.65
C ALA A 171 44.98 -17.43 -1.32
N GLU A 172 44.04 -17.71 -0.42
CA GLU A 172 44.33 -18.44 0.82
C GLU A 172 44.76 -19.88 0.55
N ALA A 173 44.11 -20.58 -0.40
CA ALA A 173 44.50 -21.94 -0.80
C ALA A 173 45.89 -21.98 -1.47
N ALA A 174 46.22 -20.97 -2.29
CA ALA A 174 47.55 -20.83 -2.89
C ALA A 174 48.61 -20.55 -1.82
N ALA A 175 48.32 -19.69 -0.84
CA ALA A 175 49.21 -19.42 0.29
C ALA A 175 49.43 -20.68 1.16
N ARG A 176 48.39 -21.50 1.37
CA ARG A 176 48.53 -22.80 2.06
C ARG A 176 49.42 -23.77 1.28
N LYS A 177 49.25 -23.88 -0.03
CA LYS A 177 50.11 -24.72 -0.88
C LYS A 177 51.58 -24.24 -0.90
N ALA A 178 51.80 -22.92 -0.86
CA ALA A 178 53.14 -22.35 -0.74
C ALA A 178 53.74 -22.52 0.66
N GLY A 179 52.91 -22.55 1.72
CA GLY A 179 53.32 -22.85 3.09
C GLY A 179 53.66 -24.32 3.34
N ASP A 180 53.07 -25.25 2.57
CA ASP A 180 53.37 -26.69 2.63
C ASP A 180 54.69 -27.07 1.92
N THR A 181 55.35 -26.13 1.22
CA THR A 181 56.65 -26.37 0.57
C THR A 181 57.86 -26.00 1.46
N SER A 182 57.62 -25.55 2.70
CA SER A 182 58.67 -25.26 3.67
C SER A 182 58.32 -25.80 5.05
N ILE A 183 58.51 -27.11 5.24
CA ILE A 183 58.68 -27.68 6.59
C ILE A 183 60.03 -28.38 6.60
N ASP A 184 61.07 -27.65 7.00
CA ASP A 184 62.15 -28.23 7.78
C ASP A 184 62.54 -27.26 8.91
N GLN A 185 62.63 -27.85 10.10
CA GLN A 185 63.28 -27.42 11.36
C GLN A 185 62.85 -26.14 12.11
N SER A 186 62.26 -26.43 13.29
CA SER A 186 62.58 -25.92 14.63
C SER A 186 62.67 -24.41 14.90
N ALA A 187 61.74 -23.90 15.73
CA ALA A 187 62.02 -23.34 17.05
C ALA A 187 60.75 -22.75 17.70
N LEU A 188 60.59 -23.00 19.00
CA LEU A 188 59.58 -22.44 19.91
C LEU A 188 59.85 -20.93 20.21
N PRO A 189 58.85 -20.19 20.73
CA PRO A 189 58.73 -18.73 20.58
C PRO A 189 59.34 -17.95 21.75
N PRO A 190 59.50 -16.61 21.63
CA PRO A 190 59.52 -15.74 22.78
C PRO A 190 58.23 -14.94 22.94
N SER A 191 57.93 -14.70 24.22
CA SER A 191 56.80 -13.99 24.78
C SER A 191 57.02 -12.48 24.83
N ALA A 192 55.87 -11.79 24.97
CA ALA A 192 55.63 -10.57 25.74
C ALA A 192 55.69 -9.18 25.05
N ASP A 193 54.50 -8.57 25.10
CA ASP A 193 54.18 -7.17 25.39
C ASP A 193 54.26 -6.09 24.29
N GLY A 194 53.07 -5.54 23.98
CA GLY A 194 52.95 -4.09 23.81
C GLY A 194 51.99 -3.57 22.72
N VAL A 195 50.85 -3.06 23.19
CA VAL A 195 50.21 -1.80 22.74
C VAL A 195 49.21 -1.83 21.56
N THR A 196 48.12 -1.10 21.83
CA THR A 196 47.13 -0.46 20.93
C THR A 196 46.04 -1.30 20.26
N SER A 197 44.84 -1.11 20.82
CA SER A 197 43.54 -1.16 20.19
C SER A 197 43.54 -0.58 18.76
N SER A 198 43.55 -1.46 17.77
CA SER A 198 43.23 -1.14 16.38
C SER A 198 41.72 -1.24 16.18
N ILE A 199 41.14 -0.09 15.84
CA ILE A 199 39.78 0.07 15.34
C ILE A 199 39.63 -0.79 14.07
N PRO A 200 38.58 -1.62 13.90
CA PRO A 200 38.37 -2.33 12.66
C PRO A 200 38.20 -1.31 11.53
N PRO A 201 38.83 -1.49 10.35
CA PRO A 201 38.64 -0.55 9.26
C PRO A 201 37.15 -0.52 8.92
N ALA A 202 36.62 0.70 8.89
CA ALA A 202 35.26 0.97 8.51
C ALA A 202 34.92 0.16 7.26
N THR A 203 33.80 -0.55 7.31
CA THR A 203 33.13 -1.04 6.11
C THR A 203 32.90 0.16 5.21
N GLU A 204 33.81 0.36 4.25
CA GLU A 204 33.62 1.34 3.19
C GLU A 204 32.29 1.00 2.56
N LYS A 205 31.31 1.88 2.78
CA LYS A 205 30.04 1.87 2.04
C LYS A 205 30.42 2.04 0.59
N PHE A 206 30.63 0.93 -0.11
CA PHE A 206 30.96 0.88 -1.53
C PHE A 206 29.95 1.76 -2.24
N SER A 207 30.44 2.90 -2.73
CA SER A 207 29.60 3.96 -3.23
C SER A 207 28.94 3.47 -4.52
N LEU A 208 27.63 3.72 -4.65
CA LEU A 208 26.84 3.43 -5.87
C LEU A 208 27.47 3.97 -7.16
N ARG A 209 28.43 4.89 -7.03
CA ARG A 209 29.24 5.47 -8.10
C ARG A 209 30.18 4.44 -8.73
N LYS A 210 30.89 3.64 -7.92
CA LYS A 210 31.86 2.65 -8.39
C LYS A 210 31.20 1.48 -9.14
N ALA A 211 29.98 1.10 -8.74
CA ALA A 211 29.17 0.11 -9.45
C ALA A 211 28.61 0.65 -10.79
N ARG A 212 28.28 1.94 -10.87
CA ARG A 212 27.87 2.58 -12.14
C ARG A 212 29.02 2.75 -13.11
N GLU A 213 30.20 3.08 -12.61
CA GLU A 213 31.44 3.17 -13.40
C GLU A 213 31.83 1.80 -13.97
N ALA A 214 31.68 0.72 -13.19
CA ALA A 214 31.92 -0.65 -13.67
C ALA A 214 31.00 -1.04 -14.84
N LYS A 215 29.70 -0.69 -14.79
CA LYS A 215 28.77 -0.92 -15.92
C LYS A 215 29.16 -0.14 -17.18
N LEU A 216 29.57 1.11 -17.03
CA LEU A 216 30.01 1.95 -18.14
C LEU A 216 31.27 1.40 -18.82
N SER A 217 32.19 0.80 -18.04
CA SER A 217 33.40 0.16 -18.58
C SER A 217 33.14 -1.20 -19.23
N GLU A 218 32.09 -1.92 -18.81
CA GLU A 218 31.76 -3.25 -19.35
C GLU A 218 31.04 -3.15 -20.70
N SER A 219 30.23 -2.09 -20.93
CA SER A 219 29.61 -1.81 -22.23
C SER A 219 30.58 -1.37 -23.34
N GLN A 220 31.87 -1.19 -23.04
CA GLN A 220 32.89 -0.75 -24.03
C GLN A 220 33.86 -1.85 -24.47
N ARG A 221 33.69 -3.10 -24.03
CA ARG A 221 34.54 -4.22 -24.52
C ARG A 221 33.90 -4.92 -25.71
N PRO A 222 34.58 -5.03 -26.86
CA PRO A 222 34.11 -5.86 -27.97
C PRO A 222 34.23 -7.34 -27.60
N VAL A 223 33.18 -8.10 -27.89
CA VAL A 223 33.07 -9.54 -27.65
C VAL A 223 33.99 -10.27 -28.62
N ALA A 224 35.07 -10.87 -28.12
CA ALA A 224 35.84 -11.87 -28.84
C ALA A 224 35.22 -13.25 -28.58
N GLN A 225 34.78 -13.90 -29.66
CA GLN A 225 34.32 -15.28 -29.68
C GLN A 225 35.52 -16.23 -29.62
N THR A 226 35.42 -17.30 -28.82
CA THR A 226 36.12 -18.55 -29.15
C THR A 226 35.40 -19.75 -28.53
N GLU A 227 34.96 -20.64 -29.42
CA GLU A 227 34.63 -22.06 -29.25
C GLU A 227 35.86 -22.81 -28.68
N GLY A 228 35.88 -23.99 -28.05
CA GLY A 228 34.97 -25.11 -27.78
C GLY A 228 35.85 -26.28 -27.27
N ALA A 229 35.21 -27.38 -26.84
CA ALA A 229 35.76 -28.75 -26.59
C ALA A 229 36.27 -29.15 -25.18
N ASP A 230 35.36 -29.84 -24.47
CA ASP A 230 35.41 -31.23 -23.98
C ASP A 230 36.53 -31.79 -23.06
N THR A 231 36.04 -32.23 -21.89
CA THR A 231 36.48 -33.24 -20.90
C THR A 231 37.02 -34.57 -21.47
N PRO A 232 37.80 -35.41 -20.72
CA PRO A 232 37.26 -36.16 -19.56
C PRO A 232 38.20 -36.67 -18.44
N ASN A 233 37.53 -37.16 -17.38
CA ASN A 233 37.87 -38.22 -16.41
C ASN A 233 38.60 -37.92 -15.08
N ALA A 234 37.91 -38.30 -14.00
CA ALA A 234 38.35 -38.46 -12.61
C ALA A 234 39.06 -39.82 -12.38
N PRO A 235 39.68 -40.07 -11.21
CA PRO A 235 38.91 -40.63 -10.08
C PRO A 235 39.30 -40.15 -8.66
N ASP A 236 38.43 -40.57 -7.72
CA ASP A 236 38.30 -40.32 -6.29
C ASP A 236 39.54 -40.50 -5.40
N ILE A 237 39.73 -39.58 -4.43
CA ILE A 237 40.24 -39.89 -3.07
C ILE A 237 39.64 -38.90 -2.04
N SER A 238 38.91 -39.41 -1.04
CA SER A 238 38.51 -38.72 0.20
C SER A 238 39.66 -38.69 1.23
N PRO A 239 39.74 -37.69 2.14
CA PRO A 239 39.20 -37.95 3.48
C PRO A 239 38.58 -36.75 4.22
N SER A 240 37.91 -37.13 5.30
CA SER A 240 37.17 -36.37 6.32
C SER A 240 37.93 -35.25 7.03
N ASN A 241 37.26 -34.12 7.28
CA ASN A 241 37.20 -33.52 8.62
C ASN A 241 36.04 -32.52 8.76
N GLY A 242 35.33 -32.62 9.87
CA GLY A 242 34.05 -31.95 10.10
C GLY A 242 34.17 -30.47 10.44
N SER A 243 33.36 -29.66 9.78
CA SER A 243 32.87 -28.39 10.33
C SER A 243 31.36 -28.27 10.06
N LYS A 244 30.61 -27.94 11.10
CA LYS A 244 29.14 -27.86 11.08
C LYS A 244 28.68 -26.74 10.15
N THR A 245 28.11 -27.09 9.01
CA THR A 245 27.43 -26.15 8.11
C THR A 245 25.91 -26.29 8.28
N VAL A 246 25.24 -25.19 8.61
CA VAL A 246 23.78 -25.09 8.66
C VAL A 246 23.25 -25.11 7.23
N ARG A 247 22.58 -26.22 6.86
CA ARG A 247 21.87 -26.36 5.58
C ARG A 247 20.59 -25.52 5.62
N PHE A 248 20.48 -24.55 4.72
CA PHE A 248 19.18 -24.10 4.23
C PHE A 248 18.73 -25.06 3.13
N SER A 249 17.57 -25.71 3.30
CA SER A 249 16.98 -26.56 2.27
C SER A 249 16.52 -25.69 1.09
N SER A 250 17.05 -25.96 -0.10
CA SER A 250 16.42 -25.57 -1.36
C SER A 250 15.61 -26.75 -1.87
N VAL A 251 14.31 -26.76 -1.57
CA VAL A 251 13.34 -27.56 -2.31
C VAL A 251 12.50 -26.59 -3.12
N VAL A 252 12.89 -26.39 -4.38
CA VAL A 252 11.95 -25.97 -5.42
C VAL A 252 12.06 -27.06 -6.47
N GLN A 253 11.04 -27.92 -6.49
CA GLN A 253 10.80 -28.81 -7.62
C GLN A 253 10.70 -27.97 -8.88
N ALA A 254 11.61 -28.22 -9.83
CA ALA A 254 11.45 -27.79 -11.20
C ALA A 254 10.22 -28.52 -11.76
N LYS A 255 9.14 -27.77 -12.01
CA LYS A 255 8.07 -28.23 -12.89
C LYS A 255 8.37 -27.65 -14.26
N GLU A 256 8.81 -28.54 -15.16
CA GLU A 256 8.89 -28.26 -16.59
C GLU A 256 7.54 -27.72 -17.08
N LEU A 257 7.57 -26.55 -17.71
CA LEU A 257 6.48 -26.09 -18.54
C LEU A 257 6.98 -26.14 -19.98
N VAL A 258 6.42 -27.07 -20.74
CA VAL A 258 6.56 -27.22 -22.19
C VAL A 258 6.20 -25.89 -22.85
N SER A 259 7.12 -25.38 -23.65
CA SER A 259 6.90 -24.22 -24.52
C SER A 259 6.31 -24.72 -25.84
N ASP A 260 5.01 -24.52 -26.04
CA ASP A 260 4.43 -24.60 -27.37
C ASP A 260 4.53 -23.22 -28.03
N SER A 261 5.45 -23.11 -28.99
CA SER A 261 5.52 -21.99 -29.92
C SER A 261 4.46 -22.17 -31.01
N SER A 262 3.41 -21.35 -30.99
CA SER A 262 2.64 -21.07 -32.20
C SER A 262 2.92 -19.63 -32.64
N VAL A 263 3.79 -19.54 -33.64
CA VAL A 263 4.07 -18.34 -34.42
C VAL A 263 2.80 -17.98 -35.19
N VAL A 264 2.12 -16.91 -34.81
CA VAL A 264 1.12 -16.28 -35.67
C VAL A 264 1.84 -15.33 -36.60
N ARG A 265 1.90 -15.70 -37.89
CA ARG A 265 2.37 -14.86 -38.99
C ARG A 265 1.50 -13.61 -39.12
N ALA A 266 2.14 -12.47 -39.35
CA ALA A 266 1.49 -11.29 -39.93
C ALA A 266 1.14 -11.57 -41.41
N PRO A 267 -0.02 -11.09 -41.91
CA PRO A 267 -0.23 -10.89 -43.34
C PRO A 267 -0.02 -9.42 -43.72
N ASP A 268 0.74 -9.20 -44.78
CA ASP A 268 0.89 -7.93 -45.47
C ASP A 268 -0.35 -7.62 -46.33
N SER A 269 -0.87 -6.40 -46.15
CA SER A 269 -1.56 -5.46 -47.05
C SER A 269 -2.14 -5.93 -48.41
N ALA A 270 -3.46 -5.71 -48.62
CA ALA A 270 -4.03 -5.02 -49.80
C ALA A 270 -5.58 -4.88 -49.78
N VAL A 271 -6.04 -3.61 -49.77
CA VAL A 271 -7.19 -2.99 -50.48
C VAL A 271 -8.67 -3.34 -50.15
N ASP A 272 -9.42 -2.28 -49.81
CA ASP A 272 -10.87 -1.98 -49.81
C ASP A 272 -11.92 -3.08 -49.59
N GLU A 273 -12.76 -2.92 -48.55
CA GLU A 273 -14.16 -2.48 -48.68
C GLU A 273 -14.81 -2.25 -47.30
N GLN A 274 -15.84 -1.41 -47.27
CA GLN A 274 -16.51 -0.90 -46.07
C GLN A 274 -17.07 -1.99 -45.15
N GLY A 275 -16.65 -1.96 -43.88
CA GLY A 275 -17.30 -2.62 -42.77
C GLY A 275 -16.90 -1.93 -41.48
N THR A 276 -17.86 -1.41 -40.73
CA THR A 276 -17.68 -0.96 -39.34
C THR A 276 -17.25 -2.17 -38.50
N GLU A 277 -15.94 -2.37 -38.34
CA GLU A 277 -15.41 -3.35 -37.41
C GLU A 277 -15.54 -2.81 -35.98
N ASP A 278 -16.38 -3.46 -35.18
CA ASP A 278 -16.44 -3.25 -33.74
C ASP A 278 -15.06 -3.55 -33.12
N GLU A 279 -14.30 -2.50 -32.82
CA GLU A 279 -13.15 -2.55 -31.93
C GLU A 279 -13.51 -3.38 -30.68
N PRO A 280 -12.74 -4.41 -30.29
CA PRO A 280 -13.07 -5.25 -29.15
C PRO A 280 -13.03 -4.42 -27.88
N SER A 281 -14.20 -3.94 -27.45
CA SER A 281 -14.33 -3.09 -26.28
C SER A 281 -13.76 -3.81 -25.05
N LEU A 282 -12.64 -3.27 -24.54
CA LEU A 282 -11.99 -3.82 -23.35
C LEU A 282 -12.93 -3.66 -22.15
N LYS A 283 -13.51 -4.78 -21.69
CA LYS A 283 -14.36 -4.83 -20.51
C LYS A 283 -13.54 -4.59 -19.23
N ASN A 284 -14.05 -3.76 -18.33
CA ASN A 284 -13.43 -3.58 -17.02
C ASN A 284 -13.69 -4.80 -16.13
N GLU A 285 -12.64 -5.53 -15.78
CA GLU A 285 -12.71 -6.69 -14.87
C GLU A 285 -12.43 -6.30 -13.41
N GLU A 286 -11.90 -5.09 -13.18
CA GLU A 286 -11.66 -4.59 -11.85
C GLU A 286 -12.97 -4.14 -11.20
N HIS A 287 -13.18 -4.63 -9.98
CA HIS A 287 -14.21 -4.15 -9.07
C HIS A 287 -13.55 -3.56 -7.82
N LEU A 288 -14.23 -2.61 -7.20
CA LEU A 288 -13.84 -2.07 -5.90
C LEU A 288 -14.53 -2.89 -4.81
N GLN A 289 -13.72 -3.52 -3.96
CA GLN A 289 -14.20 -4.30 -2.82
C GLN A 289 -14.27 -3.41 -1.58
N LEU A 290 -15.46 -3.23 -1.05
CA LEU A 290 -15.73 -2.52 0.19
C LEU A 290 -15.75 -3.52 1.35
N SER A 291 -15.19 -3.12 2.50
CA SER A 291 -15.44 -3.81 3.76
C SER A 291 -16.90 -3.62 4.19
N ASN A 292 -17.40 -4.52 5.04
CA ASN A 292 -18.78 -4.44 5.52
C ASN A 292 -19.01 -3.12 6.29
N GLU A 293 -18.01 -2.65 7.04
CA GLU A 293 -18.08 -1.39 7.79
C GLU A 293 -18.10 -0.17 6.87
N GLU A 294 -17.24 -0.14 5.84
CA GLU A 294 -17.25 0.90 4.80
C GLU A 294 -18.61 0.93 4.07
N ALA A 295 -19.11 -0.24 3.69
CA ALA A 295 -20.37 -0.37 2.97
C ALA A 295 -21.56 0.07 3.82
N PHE A 296 -21.62 -0.34 5.09
CA PHE A 296 -22.69 0.08 5.99
C PHE A 296 -22.62 1.58 6.27
N PHE A 297 -21.43 2.17 6.40
CA PHE A 297 -21.27 3.62 6.55
C PHE A 297 -21.76 4.39 5.32
N LEU A 298 -21.46 3.91 4.12
CA LEU A 298 -21.91 4.55 2.87
C LEU A 298 -23.44 4.46 2.71
N VAL A 299 -24.06 3.34 3.10
CA VAL A 299 -25.51 3.13 3.02
C VAL A 299 -26.25 3.89 4.12
N TYR A 300 -25.93 3.61 5.39
CA TYR A 300 -26.66 4.12 6.55
C TYR A 300 -26.19 5.53 6.96
N GLY A 301 -24.88 5.77 7.01
CA GLY A 301 -24.32 7.02 7.51
C GLY A 301 -24.38 8.17 6.49
N LEU A 302 -24.21 7.87 5.20
CA LEU A 302 -24.18 8.89 4.13
C LEU A 302 -25.35 8.81 3.14
N GLY A 303 -26.00 7.64 2.98
CA GLY A 303 -27.01 7.45 1.94
C GLY A 303 -26.47 7.47 0.51
N ALA A 304 -25.15 7.36 0.31
CA ALA A 304 -24.49 7.50 -0.99
C ALA A 304 -24.35 6.18 -1.77
N LEU A 305 -24.73 5.05 -1.15
CA LEU A 305 -24.62 3.71 -1.75
C LEU A 305 -25.91 2.92 -1.54
N GLN A 306 -26.31 2.19 -2.56
CA GLN A 306 -27.39 1.21 -2.54
C GLN A 306 -26.80 -0.18 -2.79
N ILE A 307 -27.13 -1.15 -1.93
CA ILE A 307 -26.62 -2.52 -2.02
C ILE A 307 -27.71 -3.47 -2.46
N VAL A 308 -27.42 -4.23 -3.50
CA VAL A 308 -28.29 -5.26 -4.07
C VAL A 308 -27.77 -6.64 -3.67
N ASP A 309 -28.68 -7.57 -3.33
CA ASP A 309 -28.31 -8.97 -3.11
C ASP A 309 -27.95 -9.64 -4.44
N GLY A 310 -26.71 -10.12 -4.59
CA GLY A 310 -26.22 -10.71 -5.85
C GLY A 310 -27.02 -11.92 -6.35
N LYS A 311 -27.77 -12.60 -5.46
CA LYS A 311 -28.62 -13.75 -5.84
C LYS A 311 -30.08 -13.37 -6.14
N ARG A 312 -30.59 -12.32 -5.50
CA ARG A 312 -32.03 -11.96 -5.53
C ARG A 312 -32.32 -10.71 -6.34
N ASN A 313 -31.30 -9.96 -6.76
CA ASN A 313 -31.43 -8.66 -7.41
C ASN A 313 -32.37 -7.69 -6.67
N ALA A 314 -32.47 -7.85 -5.35
CA ALA A 314 -33.31 -7.03 -4.48
C ALA A 314 -32.42 -6.07 -3.68
N VAL A 315 -32.87 -4.83 -3.56
CA VAL A 315 -32.20 -3.81 -2.73
C VAL A 315 -32.36 -4.20 -1.25
N LEU A 316 -31.25 -4.18 -0.52
CA LEU A 316 -31.24 -4.47 0.91
C LEU A 316 -31.51 -3.21 1.71
N SER A 317 -32.52 -3.26 2.58
CA SER A 317 -32.76 -2.19 3.56
C SER A 317 -31.62 -2.15 4.59
N PRO A 318 -31.29 -0.97 5.16
CA PRO A 318 -30.25 -0.85 6.19
C PRO A 318 -30.40 -1.83 7.36
N PRO A 319 -31.60 -2.11 7.89
CA PRO A 319 -31.77 -3.10 8.96
C PRO A 319 -31.44 -4.53 8.52
N SER A 320 -31.88 -4.91 7.32
CA SER A 320 -31.57 -6.22 6.74
C SER A 320 -30.07 -6.38 6.49
N LEU A 321 -29.41 -5.28 6.09
CA LEU A 321 -27.99 -5.22 5.84
C LEU A 321 -27.18 -5.35 7.14
N LEU A 322 -27.61 -4.68 8.21
CA LEU A 322 -26.99 -4.78 9.55
C LEU A 322 -26.99 -6.24 10.04
N SER A 323 -28.16 -6.89 10.04
CA SER A 323 -28.28 -8.29 10.44
C SER A 323 -27.39 -9.20 9.58
N ARG A 324 -27.33 -8.95 8.27
CA ARG A 324 -26.49 -9.71 7.34
C ARG A 324 -25.00 -9.52 7.64
N PHE A 325 -24.55 -8.30 7.87
CA PHE A 325 -23.14 -8.03 8.20
C PHE A 325 -22.73 -8.61 9.55
N CYS A 326 -23.61 -8.59 10.56
CA CYS A 326 -23.37 -9.30 11.81
C CYS A 326 -23.23 -10.81 11.62
N GLN A 327 -24.08 -11.43 10.79
CA GLN A 327 -23.99 -12.86 10.47
C GLN A 327 -22.67 -13.21 9.76
N HIS A 328 -22.27 -12.40 8.77
CA HIS A 328 -21.05 -12.58 7.99
C HIS A 328 -19.78 -12.10 8.70
N SER A 329 -19.89 -11.58 9.92
CA SER A 329 -18.72 -11.23 10.75
C SER A 329 -18.02 -12.45 11.35
N TYR A 330 -18.71 -13.60 11.38
CA TYR A 330 -18.18 -14.88 11.84
C TYR A 330 -17.76 -15.75 10.66
N CYS A 331 -16.79 -16.64 10.91
CA CYS A 331 -16.37 -17.66 9.96
C CYS A 331 -16.47 -19.05 10.62
N PRO A 332 -17.39 -19.92 10.17
CA PRO A 332 -18.39 -19.72 9.10
C PRO A 332 -19.52 -18.74 9.50
N PRO A 333 -20.27 -18.18 8.52
CA PRO A 333 -21.38 -17.27 8.80
C PRO A 333 -22.46 -17.90 9.70
N ARG A 334 -23.03 -17.11 10.63
CA ARG A 334 -24.14 -17.56 11.49
C ARG A 334 -25.42 -17.75 10.68
N GLY A 335 -26.30 -18.65 11.15
CA GLY A 335 -27.61 -18.87 10.55
C GLY A 335 -28.54 -17.67 10.69
N LEU A 336 -29.48 -17.52 9.74
CA LEU A 336 -30.44 -16.41 9.64
C LEU A 336 -31.37 -16.26 10.87
N SER A 337 -31.49 -17.30 11.71
CA SER A 337 -32.32 -17.32 12.91
C SER A 337 -31.62 -16.81 14.18
N SER A 338 -30.35 -16.40 14.08
CA SER A 338 -29.63 -15.84 15.23
C SER A 338 -30.04 -14.40 15.50
N ASN A 339 -30.38 -14.12 16.76
CA ASN A 339 -30.64 -12.75 17.22
C ASN A 339 -29.36 -11.91 17.15
N LEU A 340 -29.53 -10.62 16.90
CA LEU A 340 -28.44 -9.64 16.90
C LEU A 340 -27.87 -9.52 18.32
N GLU A 341 -26.57 -9.78 18.48
CA GLU A 341 -25.90 -9.67 19.77
C GLU A 341 -25.14 -8.33 19.84
N PRO A 342 -25.21 -7.60 20.97
CA PRO A 342 -24.56 -6.30 21.06
C PRO A 342 -23.03 -6.39 20.99
N ASP A 343 -22.44 -7.55 21.30
CA ASP A 343 -20.99 -7.81 21.22
C ASP A 343 -20.55 -8.50 19.91
N ASP A 344 -21.40 -8.49 18.88
CA ASP A 344 -21.05 -9.01 17.56
C ASP A 344 -19.81 -8.29 16.99
N PRO A 345 -18.83 -9.01 16.40
CA PRO A 345 -17.59 -8.42 15.90
C PRO A 345 -17.82 -7.25 14.95
N PHE A 346 -18.81 -7.36 14.06
CA PHE A 346 -19.18 -6.29 13.14
C PHE A 346 -19.69 -5.04 13.86
N MET A 347 -20.52 -5.18 14.90
CA MET A 347 -21.02 -4.02 15.64
C MET A 347 -19.87 -3.25 16.26
N ILE A 348 -18.98 -3.96 16.96
CA ILE A 348 -17.82 -3.37 17.62
C ILE A 348 -16.87 -2.70 16.61
N SER A 349 -16.61 -3.34 15.47
CA SER A 349 -15.75 -2.77 14.42
C SER A 349 -16.40 -1.55 13.75
N TYR A 350 -17.70 -1.64 13.43
CA TYR A 350 -18.46 -0.57 12.79
C TYR A 350 -18.58 0.68 13.67
N ILE A 351 -18.82 0.54 14.97
CA ILE A 351 -18.92 1.69 15.89
C ILE A 351 -17.61 2.48 15.88
N VAL A 352 -16.48 1.78 15.96
CA VAL A 352 -15.16 2.44 15.91
C VAL A 352 -14.90 3.04 14.54
N TYR A 353 -15.28 2.35 13.47
CA TYR A 353 -15.18 2.87 12.10
C TYR A 353 -15.99 4.17 11.95
N HIS A 354 -17.26 4.17 12.36
CA HIS A 354 -18.16 5.30 12.31
C HIS A 354 -17.62 6.48 13.15
N HIS A 355 -17.13 6.21 14.35
CA HIS A 355 -16.51 7.21 15.24
C HIS A 355 -15.30 7.90 14.60
N PHE A 356 -14.37 7.16 14.02
CA PHE A 356 -13.21 7.80 13.39
C PHE A 356 -13.56 8.49 12.07
N ARG A 357 -14.53 7.97 11.31
CA ARG A 357 -15.03 8.64 10.10
C ARG A 357 -15.76 9.94 10.43
N SER A 358 -16.53 10.00 11.51
CA SER A 358 -17.23 11.23 11.94
C SER A 358 -16.25 12.29 12.45
N LEU A 359 -15.11 11.88 13.01
CA LEU A 359 -13.98 12.76 13.33
C LEU A 359 -13.18 13.23 12.10
N GLY A 360 -13.53 12.75 10.89
CA GLY A 360 -12.89 13.15 9.63
C GLY A 360 -11.64 12.34 9.25
N TRP A 361 -11.32 11.26 9.97
CA TRP A 361 -10.21 10.39 9.60
C TRP A 361 -10.56 9.49 8.42
N VAL A 362 -9.59 9.24 7.55
CA VAL A 362 -9.68 8.17 6.56
C VAL A 362 -9.22 6.86 7.21
N VAL A 363 -10.18 5.99 7.47
CA VAL A 363 -9.99 4.69 8.11
C VAL A 363 -9.69 3.62 7.07
N ARG A 364 -8.65 2.79 7.29
CA ARG A 364 -8.29 1.65 6.44
C ARG A 364 -7.94 0.42 7.27
N SER A 365 -8.04 -0.76 6.67
CA SER A 365 -7.62 -2.02 7.32
C SER A 365 -6.16 -1.97 7.79
N GLY A 366 -5.95 -2.35 9.05
CA GLY A 366 -4.65 -2.39 9.71
C GLY A 366 -3.95 -3.75 9.68
N VAL A 367 -4.52 -4.76 9.01
CA VAL A 367 -4.05 -6.16 9.04
C VAL A 367 -2.55 -6.31 8.73
N LYS A 368 -2.00 -5.44 7.86
CA LYS A 368 -0.58 -5.42 7.50
C LYS A 368 0.36 -5.09 8.66
N PHE A 369 -0.16 -4.49 9.72
CA PHE A 369 0.58 -4.06 10.91
C PHE A 369 0.10 -4.76 12.18
N GLY A 370 -0.77 -5.78 12.07
CA GLY A 370 -1.29 -6.51 13.23
C GLY A 370 -2.21 -5.68 14.13
N VAL A 371 -2.95 -4.75 13.53
CA VAL A 371 -3.96 -3.91 14.20
C VAL A 371 -5.24 -3.90 13.37
N ASP A 372 -6.36 -3.46 13.95
CA ASP A 372 -7.66 -3.50 13.28
C ASP A 372 -7.75 -2.39 12.21
N TYR A 373 -7.45 -1.15 12.60
CA TYR A 373 -7.53 0.00 11.71
C TYR A 373 -6.26 0.86 11.67
N LEU A 374 -6.13 1.63 10.58
CA LEU A 374 -5.15 2.69 10.39
C LEU A 374 -5.89 3.99 10.10
N LEU A 375 -5.44 5.07 10.75
CA LEU A 375 -6.02 6.39 10.56
C LEU A 375 -5.08 7.28 9.75
N TYR A 376 -5.60 7.83 8.67
CA TYR A 376 -4.93 8.83 7.84
C TYR A 376 -5.68 10.14 7.96
N ASN A 377 -4.96 11.25 8.15
CA ASN A 377 -5.59 12.57 8.26
C ASN A 377 -6.30 12.95 6.94
N ARG A 378 -5.60 12.83 5.80
CA ARG A 378 -6.17 13.13 4.47
C ARG A 378 -6.27 11.94 3.53
N GLY A 379 -5.55 10.86 3.82
CA GLY A 379 -5.57 9.62 3.04
C GLY A 379 -4.20 9.12 2.58
N PRO A 380 -4.12 7.89 2.05
CA PRO A 380 -2.87 7.18 1.79
C PRO A 380 -1.98 7.81 0.70
N VAL A 381 -2.57 8.62 -0.17
CA VAL A 381 -1.85 9.29 -1.28
C VAL A 381 -1.08 10.52 -0.79
N PHE A 382 -1.52 11.14 0.31
CA PHE A 382 -0.91 12.36 0.86
C PHE A 382 0.18 12.05 1.89
N SER A 383 -0.11 11.16 2.83
CA SER A 383 0.78 10.86 3.96
C SER A 383 0.62 9.41 4.41
N HIS A 384 1.57 8.94 5.21
CA HIS A 384 1.41 7.67 5.91
C HIS A 384 0.33 7.79 7.00
N ALA A 385 -0.21 6.64 7.43
CA ALA A 385 -1.11 6.59 8.58
C ALA A 385 -0.36 7.06 9.83
N GLU A 386 -1.03 7.90 10.61
CA GLU A 386 -0.50 8.48 11.85
C GLU A 386 -0.73 7.54 13.03
N PHE A 387 -1.96 7.02 13.12
CA PHE A 387 -2.40 6.14 14.19
C PHE A 387 -2.67 4.71 13.69
N ALA A 388 -2.36 3.77 14.55
CA ALA A 388 -2.67 2.35 14.43
C ALA A 388 -3.63 2.00 15.57
N VAL A 389 -4.83 1.55 15.25
CA VAL A 389 -5.93 1.36 16.20
C VAL A 389 -6.16 -0.11 16.45
N VAL A 390 -6.19 -0.48 17.73
CA VAL A 390 -6.62 -1.79 18.20
C VAL A 390 -7.93 -1.64 18.97
N ILE A 391 -8.91 -2.48 18.64
CA ILE A 391 -10.25 -2.43 19.21
C ILE A 391 -10.38 -3.47 20.31
N ILE A 392 -10.87 -3.05 21.48
CA ILE A 392 -11.11 -3.91 22.63
C ILE A 392 -12.53 -3.68 23.14
N PRO A 393 -13.42 -4.69 23.16
CA PRO A 393 -14.72 -4.54 23.77
C PRO A 393 -14.58 -4.38 25.29
N SER A 394 -15.39 -3.51 25.86
CA SER A 394 -15.43 -3.17 27.27
C SER A 394 -16.81 -3.49 27.83
N PHE A 395 -16.87 -4.16 28.98
CA PHE A 395 -18.10 -4.69 29.56
C PHE A 395 -18.35 -4.10 30.95
N GLU A 396 -18.45 -2.78 31.05
CA GLU A 396 -18.62 -2.07 32.34
C GLU A 396 -20.03 -2.19 32.93
N HIS A 397 -21.04 -2.45 32.10
CA HIS A 397 -22.43 -2.50 32.55
C HIS A 397 -22.67 -3.68 33.54
N PRO A 398 -23.38 -3.46 34.67
CA PRO A 398 -23.59 -4.50 35.70
C PRO A 398 -24.12 -5.83 35.18
N TYR A 399 -25.00 -5.78 34.17
CA TYR A 399 -25.50 -6.93 33.39
C TYR A 399 -24.45 -8.01 33.07
N TRP A 400 -23.26 -7.58 32.65
CA TRP A 400 -22.17 -8.48 32.22
C TRP A 400 -21.48 -9.19 33.39
N SER A 401 -21.64 -8.65 34.61
CA SER A 401 -21.09 -9.19 35.86
C SER A 401 -22.10 -9.97 36.71
N GLU A 402 -23.37 -10.05 36.29
CA GLU A 402 -24.44 -10.70 37.06
C GLU A 402 -24.24 -12.22 37.19
N THR A 403 -23.85 -12.90 36.11
CA THR A 403 -23.67 -14.36 36.10
C THR A 403 -22.22 -14.75 35.82
N GLU A 404 -21.79 -15.88 36.38
CA GLU A 404 -20.41 -16.36 36.20
C GLU A 404 -20.11 -16.71 34.74
N GLU A 405 -21.11 -17.21 34.01
CA GLU A 405 -21.02 -17.47 32.57
C GLU A 405 -20.75 -16.18 31.76
N ARG A 406 -21.44 -15.08 32.09
CA ARG A 406 -21.22 -13.79 31.43
C ARG A 406 -19.86 -13.21 31.78
N LYS A 407 -19.41 -13.32 33.03
CA LYS A 407 -18.06 -12.92 33.43
C LYS A 407 -16.99 -13.68 32.64
N ALA A 408 -17.14 -15.00 32.52
CA ALA A 408 -16.22 -15.84 31.75
C ALA A 408 -16.23 -15.46 30.25
N HIS A 409 -17.40 -15.16 29.68
CA HIS A 409 -17.52 -14.67 28.30
C HIS A 409 -16.80 -13.33 28.09
N CYS A 410 -17.01 -12.37 29.00
CA CYS A 410 -16.37 -11.06 28.95
C CYS A 410 -14.84 -11.19 29.10
N ALA A 411 -14.38 -11.98 30.07
CA ALA A 411 -12.96 -12.26 30.29
C ALA A 411 -12.31 -12.85 29.04
N ARG A 412 -12.98 -13.79 28.36
CA ARG A 412 -12.49 -14.38 27.09
C ARG A 412 -12.39 -13.33 25.98
N LYS A 413 -13.40 -12.47 25.81
CA LYS A 413 -13.42 -11.43 24.77
C LYS A 413 -12.35 -10.36 25.01
N GLN A 414 -12.12 -10.01 26.28
CA GLN A 414 -11.11 -9.04 26.73
C GLN A 414 -9.71 -9.64 26.90
N ALA A 415 -9.57 -10.97 26.90
CA ALA A 415 -8.30 -11.64 27.16
C ALA A 415 -7.24 -11.19 26.15
N ARG A 416 -6.24 -10.46 26.64
CA ARG A 416 -5.08 -10.02 25.89
C ARG A 416 -3.85 -10.20 26.77
N SER A 417 -2.85 -10.91 26.26
CA SER A 417 -1.61 -11.14 27.01
C SER A 417 -0.68 -9.93 26.88
N TRP A 418 0.18 -9.74 27.89
CA TRP A 418 1.28 -8.76 27.80
C TRP A 418 2.18 -9.03 26.59
N TRP A 419 2.39 -10.31 26.23
CA TRP A 419 3.12 -10.70 25.02
C TRP A 419 2.49 -10.15 23.75
N TRP A 420 1.17 -10.28 23.61
CA TRP A 420 0.44 -9.70 22.48
C TRP A 420 0.63 -8.18 22.44
N LEU A 421 0.47 -7.49 23.57
CA LEU A 421 0.60 -6.04 23.63
C LEU A 421 2.03 -5.59 23.26
N HIS A 422 3.05 -6.27 23.76
CA HIS A 422 4.45 -6.01 23.41
C HIS A 422 4.73 -6.26 21.92
N CYS A 423 4.17 -7.32 21.33
CA CYS A 423 4.31 -7.62 19.91
C CYS A 423 3.70 -6.51 19.05
N VAL A 424 2.46 -6.10 19.34
CA VAL A 424 1.78 -5.02 18.61
C VAL A 424 2.55 -3.70 18.76
N ASN A 425 2.93 -3.34 19.98
CA ASN A 425 3.68 -2.12 20.26
C ASN A 425 5.04 -2.11 19.55
N ARG A 426 5.75 -3.25 19.50
CA ARG A 426 7.02 -3.39 18.78
C ARG A 426 6.85 -3.15 17.27
N VAL A 427 5.80 -3.72 16.67
CA VAL A 427 5.51 -3.51 15.24
C VAL A 427 5.23 -2.03 14.98
N GLN A 428 4.37 -1.39 15.78
CA GLN A 428 4.04 0.03 15.59
C GLN A 428 5.24 0.96 15.78
N ALA A 429 6.09 0.69 16.77
CA ALA A 429 7.33 1.43 16.97
C ALA A 429 8.27 1.32 15.75
N GLN A 430 8.40 0.12 15.16
CA GLN A 430 9.22 -0.11 13.97
C GLN A 430 8.70 0.66 12.74
N VAL A 431 7.37 0.71 12.57
CA VAL A 431 6.72 1.41 11.44
C VAL A 431 6.36 2.87 11.75
N LYS A 432 6.85 3.38 12.90
CA LYS A 432 6.67 4.76 13.39
C LYS A 432 5.22 5.22 13.40
N LYS A 433 4.31 4.38 13.90
CA LYS A 433 2.90 4.71 14.13
C LYS A 433 2.60 4.79 15.60
N SER A 434 1.71 5.70 15.95
CA SER A 434 1.20 5.84 17.30
C SER A 434 0.12 4.78 17.54
N LEU A 435 0.30 3.92 18.55
CA LEU A 435 -0.67 2.89 18.90
C LEU A 435 -1.80 3.52 19.72
N VAL A 436 -3.04 3.36 19.27
CA VAL A 436 -4.26 3.74 19.98
C VAL A 436 -5.00 2.46 20.34
N VAL A 437 -5.33 2.31 21.61
CA VAL A 437 -6.26 1.28 22.07
C VAL A 437 -7.62 1.93 22.22
N CYS A 438 -8.57 1.42 21.47
CA CYS A 438 -9.93 1.91 21.40
C CYS A 438 -10.84 0.94 22.14
N TYR A 439 -11.34 1.36 23.31
CA TYR A 439 -12.30 0.61 24.09
C TYR A 439 -13.70 0.94 23.63
N VAL A 440 -14.52 -0.09 23.40
CA VAL A 440 -15.93 0.05 23.02
C VAL A 440 -16.78 -0.52 24.14
N ASP A 441 -17.48 0.33 24.89
CA ASP A 441 -18.36 -0.14 25.95
C ASP A 441 -19.63 -0.74 25.36
N VAL A 442 -19.85 -2.01 25.65
CA VAL A 442 -20.92 -2.82 25.07
C VAL A 442 -22.17 -2.74 25.96
N PRO A 443 -23.31 -2.25 25.44
CA PRO A 443 -24.55 -2.19 26.19
C PRO A 443 -25.15 -3.59 26.40
N PRO A 444 -26.03 -3.76 27.41
CA PRO A 444 -26.74 -5.02 27.60
C PRO A 444 -27.65 -5.34 26.40
N PRO A 445 -27.92 -6.62 26.11
CA PRO A 445 -28.87 -7.01 25.09
C PRO A 445 -30.27 -6.48 25.43
N LEU A 446 -31.06 -6.17 24.41
CA LEU A 446 -32.45 -5.76 24.59
C LEU A 446 -33.26 -7.01 24.97
N PHE A 447 -33.66 -7.11 26.24
CA PHE A 447 -34.53 -8.18 26.70
C PHE A 447 -35.98 -7.89 26.29
N GLY A 448 -36.58 -8.75 25.46
CA GLY A 448 -38.03 -8.81 25.29
C GLY A 448 -38.65 -8.13 24.07
N GLU A 449 -37.88 -7.45 23.21
CA GLU A 449 -38.41 -6.90 21.95
C GLU A 449 -38.11 -7.85 20.78
N ALA A 450 -38.74 -9.01 20.79
CA ALA A 450 -38.76 -9.90 19.63
C ALA A 450 -39.55 -9.28 18.44
N ASN A 451 -40.16 -8.10 18.60
CA ASN A 451 -41.06 -7.46 17.62
C ASN A 451 -41.13 -5.91 17.68
N ALA A 452 -40.20 -5.20 18.33
CA ALA A 452 -40.10 -3.73 18.15
C ALA A 452 -38.95 -3.44 17.19
N PRO A 453 -39.14 -2.51 16.25
CA PRO A 453 -38.59 -2.68 14.93
C PRO A 453 -37.10 -2.43 14.95
N SER A 454 -36.45 -3.23 14.14
CA SER A 454 -35.16 -3.01 13.51
C SER A 454 -35.03 -1.65 12.77
N GLU A 455 -35.88 -0.65 13.03
CA GLU A 455 -35.98 0.61 12.28
C GLU A 455 -35.02 1.69 12.79
N ASP A 456 -34.88 1.89 14.11
CA ASP A 456 -34.00 2.94 14.64
C ASP A 456 -32.60 2.40 14.99
N ILE A 457 -31.82 2.17 13.94
CA ILE A 457 -30.39 1.84 14.02
C ILE A 457 -29.63 2.94 14.77
N GLY A 458 -30.08 4.20 14.73
CA GLY A 458 -29.44 5.33 15.39
C GLY A 458 -29.50 5.21 16.90
N ALA A 459 -30.70 4.93 17.43
CA ALA A 459 -30.89 4.64 18.85
C ALA A 459 -30.07 3.42 19.31
N LEU A 460 -29.95 2.39 18.46
CA LEU A 460 -29.11 1.23 18.77
C LEU A 460 -27.63 1.60 18.90
N LEU A 461 -27.09 2.34 17.93
CA LEU A 461 -25.67 2.75 17.92
C LEU A 461 -25.34 3.75 19.03
N ALA A 462 -26.29 4.62 19.40
CA ALA A 462 -26.11 5.63 20.45
C ALA A 462 -25.88 5.03 21.85
N ARG A 463 -26.21 3.75 22.06
CA ARG A 463 -25.99 3.05 23.34
C ARG A 463 -24.55 2.63 23.56
N TYR A 464 -23.72 2.67 22.52
CA TYR A 464 -22.30 2.32 22.62
C TYR A 464 -21.48 3.56 22.89
N THR A 465 -20.47 3.42 23.76
CA THR A 465 -19.50 4.49 24.03
C THR A 465 -18.11 4.07 23.62
N VAL A 466 -17.37 4.99 23.02
CA VAL A 466 -16.01 4.76 22.52
C VAL A 466 -15.02 5.56 23.36
N ARG A 467 -14.00 4.90 23.89
CA ARG A 467 -12.92 5.51 24.67
C ARG A 467 -11.57 5.23 24.02
N GLU A 468 -10.86 6.29 23.66
CA GLU A 468 -9.56 6.21 23.01
C GLU A 468 -8.42 6.40 24.01
N MET A 469 -7.45 5.50 23.99
CA MET A 469 -6.24 5.60 24.82
C MET A 469 -4.99 5.51 23.95
N LEU A 470 -4.19 6.57 23.97
CA LEU A 470 -2.91 6.60 23.28
C LEU A 470 -1.84 5.85 24.09
N ILE A 471 -1.30 4.77 23.54
CA ILE A 471 -0.19 4.05 24.13
C ILE A 471 1.13 4.66 23.65
N ARG A 472 1.84 5.29 24.58
CA ARG A 472 3.23 5.70 24.37
C ARG A 472 4.16 4.58 24.82
N ARG A 473 5.33 4.49 24.19
CA ARG A 473 6.38 3.58 24.63
C ARG A 473 6.74 3.90 26.08
N TRP A 474 6.42 3.00 26.99
CA TRP A 474 6.88 3.06 28.36
C TRP A 474 8.40 2.84 28.36
N VAL A 475 9.15 3.85 28.80
CA VAL A 475 10.60 3.78 28.96
C VAL A 475 10.85 3.89 30.46
N PRO A 476 11.23 2.81 31.16
CA PRO A 476 11.35 2.82 32.62
C PRO A 476 12.17 4.02 33.14
N ASN A 477 13.26 4.35 32.44
CA ASN A 477 14.15 5.46 32.81
C ASN A 477 13.55 6.88 32.64
N ARG A 478 12.45 7.02 31.90
CA ARG A 478 11.78 8.32 31.62
C ARG A 478 10.39 8.45 32.23
N THR A 479 9.84 7.36 32.77
CA THR A 479 8.43 7.26 33.18
C THR A 479 8.30 6.81 34.64
N ARG A 480 9.35 7.04 35.43
CA ARG A 480 9.48 6.59 36.83
C ARG A 480 9.02 7.62 37.87
N ASP A 481 8.51 8.76 37.40
CA ASP A 481 8.07 9.90 38.22
C ASP A 481 6.57 9.87 38.47
#